data_AF-A0A1F6ZSS1-F1
#
_entry.id   AF-A0A1F6ZSS1-F1
#
_cell.length_a   1.000
_cell.length_b   1.000
_cell.length_c   1.000
_cell.angle_alpha   90.00
_cell.angle_beta   90.00
_cell.angle_gamma   90.00
#
_symmetry.space_group_name_H-M   'P 1'
#
loop_
_entity.id
_entity.type
_entity.pdbx_description
1 polymer ?
#
loop_
_entity_poly.entity_id
_entity_poly.type
_entity_poly.pdbx_seq_one_letter_code
_entity_poly.pdbx_strand_id
1 'polypeptide(L)'
;MSLETNYWKDVFNFKGLRKPTDEKTAAQNREIVGKRLAAYGFSKDCALLQELDLTVRLSPNEFYIRMQTQNPLNSARAIGQAHGEKVKIVEEIRAQKVIGAYIPVKFRLYEDAYKANVVFVKKPVKGPNFFAGWGHEDGHFLFQTNRQHLVYQRFSVSPQHSSQLTTEEDFCVFCGYIAMHVLPLQITQRSLLRTFEISDPKIKLENAGSERKRRLLEEEIRRAERDSCILAIAKEALL
;
A
#
# COMPACT_ATOMS: atom_id res chain seq x y z
N MET A 1 27.24 -4.07 -4.23
CA MET A 1 25.81 -4.22 -4.60
C MET A 1 25.18 -5.14 -3.57
N SER A 2 24.06 -4.78 -2.94
CA SER A 2 23.49 -5.60 -1.85
C SER A 2 22.84 -6.87 -2.40
N LEU A 3 22.70 -7.90 -1.56
CA LEU A 3 21.99 -9.16 -1.90
C LEU A 3 20.55 -8.88 -2.37
N GLU A 4 19.88 -7.92 -1.75
CA GLU A 4 18.51 -7.52 -2.10
C GLU A 4 18.43 -6.81 -3.46
N THR A 5 19.39 -5.93 -3.78
CA THR A 5 19.48 -5.34 -5.12
C THR A 5 19.70 -6.42 -6.19
N ASN A 6 20.54 -7.43 -5.90
CA ASN A 6 20.75 -8.55 -6.83
C ASN A 6 19.49 -9.39 -7.01
N TYR A 7 18.74 -9.64 -5.94
CA TYR A 7 17.44 -10.30 -6.00
C TYR A 7 16.48 -9.54 -6.94
N TRP A 8 16.28 -8.24 -6.73
CA TRP A 8 15.38 -7.44 -7.58
C TRP A 8 15.87 -7.26 -9.02
N LYS A 9 17.19 -7.30 -9.25
CA LYS A 9 17.75 -7.38 -10.61
C LYS A 9 17.35 -8.68 -11.29
N ASP A 10 17.45 -9.79 -10.57
CA ASP A 10 17.15 -11.12 -11.09
C ASP A 10 15.66 -11.31 -11.36
N VAL A 11 14.78 -10.93 -10.42
CA VAL A 11 13.31 -10.98 -10.56
C VAL A 11 12.85 -10.38 -11.88
N PHE A 12 13.39 -9.21 -12.22
CA PHE A 12 12.99 -8.41 -13.38
C PHE A 12 13.96 -8.56 -14.58
N ASN A 13 14.84 -9.55 -14.57
CA ASN A 13 15.70 -9.89 -15.70
C ASN A 13 14.94 -10.75 -16.72
N PHE A 14 14.17 -10.10 -17.59
CA PHE A 14 13.42 -10.78 -18.63
C PHE A 14 14.29 -11.08 -19.85
N LYS A 15 14.40 -12.35 -20.23
CA LYS A 15 15.08 -12.80 -21.46
C LYS A 15 14.06 -13.25 -22.49
N GLY A 16 14.37 -13.04 -23.77
CA GLY A 16 13.54 -13.52 -24.87
C GLY A 16 12.32 -12.66 -25.21
N LEU A 17 12.17 -11.49 -24.59
CA LEU A 17 11.14 -10.52 -24.99
C LEU A 17 11.43 -9.97 -26.39
N ARG A 18 10.37 -9.81 -27.19
CA ARG A 18 10.43 -9.23 -28.54
C ARG A 18 9.62 -7.95 -28.59
N LYS A 19 9.91 -7.04 -29.53
CA LYS A 19 9.04 -5.87 -29.75
C LYS A 19 7.64 -6.38 -30.18
N PRO A 20 6.55 -6.04 -29.47
CA PRO A 20 5.22 -6.48 -29.85
C PRO A 20 4.77 -5.71 -31.10
N THR A 21 4.82 -6.35 -32.27
CA THR A 21 4.27 -5.83 -33.53
C THR A 21 2.86 -6.34 -33.81
N ASP A 22 2.41 -7.32 -33.02
CA ASP A 22 1.12 -7.99 -33.13
C ASP A 22 0.71 -8.59 -31.78
N GLU A 23 -0.58 -8.94 -31.66
CA GLU A 23 -1.15 -9.49 -30.42
C GLU A 23 -0.56 -10.85 -30.04
N LYS A 24 -0.10 -11.63 -31.02
CA LYS A 24 0.55 -12.93 -30.76
C LYS A 24 1.88 -12.74 -30.03
N THR A 25 2.69 -11.78 -30.47
CA THR A 25 3.96 -11.41 -29.84
C THR A 25 3.73 -10.78 -28.48
N ALA A 26 2.71 -9.91 -28.35
CA ALA A 26 2.31 -9.37 -27.06
C ALA A 26 1.90 -10.49 -26.08
N ALA A 27 1.08 -11.45 -26.50
CA ALA A 27 0.69 -12.61 -25.70
C ALA A 27 1.88 -13.48 -25.28
N GLN A 28 2.84 -13.72 -26.18
CA GLN A 28 4.07 -14.45 -25.86
C GLN A 28 4.91 -13.71 -24.81
N ASN A 29 5.08 -12.39 -24.95
CA ASN A 29 5.79 -11.60 -23.96
C ASN A 29 5.08 -11.63 -22.59
N ARG A 30 3.74 -11.52 -22.56
CA ARG A 30 2.95 -11.66 -21.33
C ARG A 30 3.18 -13.00 -20.66
N GLU A 31 3.25 -14.08 -21.44
CA GLU A 31 3.53 -15.41 -20.92
C GLU A 31 4.95 -15.51 -20.33
N ILE A 32 5.96 -14.95 -21.01
CA ILE A 32 7.36 -14.93 -20.53
C ILE A 32 7.45 -14.14 -19.21
N VAL A 33 6.92 -12.92 -19.19
CA VAL A 33 6.94 -12.06 -18.00
C VAL A 33 6.16 -12.72 -16.86
N GLY A 34 4.95 -13.21 -17.14
CA GLY A 34 4.09 -13.84 -16.16
C GLY A 34 4.68 -15.12 -15.57
N LYS A 35 5.28 -16.00 -16.38
CA LYS A 35 6.01 -17.18 -15.88
C LYS A 35 7.18 -16.79 -15.00
N ARG A 36 7.95 -15.77 -15.39
CA ARG A 36 9.09 -15.29 -14.62
C ARG A 36 8.64 -14.73 -13.27
N LEU A 37 7.69 -13.81 -13.25
CA LEU A 37 7.22 -13.18 -12.01
C LEU A 37 6.53 -14.18 -11.08
N ALA A 38 5.73 -15.11 -11.62
CA ALA A 38 5.13 -16.19 -10.84
C ALA A 38 6.17 -17.08 -10.13
N ALA A 39 7.34 -17.31 -10.76
CA ALA A 39 8.45 -18.04 -10.13
C ALA A 39 9.04 -17.31 -8.90
N TYR A 40 8.79 -15.99 -8.75
CA TYR A 40 9.14 -15.20 -7.56
C TYR A 40 7.94 -14.93 -6.66
N GLY A 41 6.81 -15.61 -6.87
CA GLY A 41 5.62 -15.50 -6.01
C GLY A 41 4.67 -14.35 -6.36
N PHE A 42 4.84 -13.68 -7.51
CA PHE A 42 3.84 -12.72 -7.96
C PHE A 42 2.56 -13.42 -8.43
N SER A 43 1.43 -12.83 -8.09
CA SER A 43 0.12 -13.21 -8.62
C SER A 43 -0.15 -12.49 -9.95
N LYS A 44 -0.78 -13.17 -10.90
CA LYS A 44 -0.96 -12.70 -12.30
C LYS A 44 -2.42 -12.55 -12.77
N ASP A 45 -3.39 -13.05 -12.00
CA ASP A 45 -4.81 -13.04 -12.35
C ASP A 45 -5.66 -12.34 -11.28
N CYS A 46 -5.32 -12.59 -10.01
CA CYS A 46 -5.95 -11.94 -8.88
C CYS A 46 -4.92 -11.60 -7.78
N ALA A 47 -5.16 -10.53 -7.03
CA ALA A 47 -4.49 -10.22 -5.78
C ALA A 47 -5.43 -10.58 -4.63
N LEU A 48 -4.96 -11.43 -3.71
CA LEU A 48 -5.69 -11.74 -2.48
C LEU A 48 -5.26 -10.76 -1.39
N LEU A 49 -6.18 -9.92 -0.96
CA LEU A 49 -6.00 -8.96 0.12
C LEU A 49 -6.70 -9.53 1.36
N GLN A 50 -6.03 -10.50 2.00
CA GLN A 50 -6.63 -11.33 3.04
C GLN A 50 -7.19 -10.51 4.21
N GLU A 51 -6.48 -9.47 4.63
CA GLU A 51 -6.86 -8.59 5.73
C GLU A 51 -8.12 -7.77 5.41
N LEU A 52 -8.41 -7.55 4.14
CA LEU A 52 -9.63 -6.86 3.72
C LEU A 52 -10.71 -7.84 3.25
N ASP A 53 -10.48 -9.15 3.35
CA ASP A 53 -11.34 -10.21 2.79
C ASP A 53 -11.78 -9.90 1.34
N LEU A 54 -10.80 -9.54 0.51
CA LEU A 54 -11.00 -9.10 -0.86
C LEU A 54 -10.12 -9.87 -1.83
N THR A 55 -10.71 -10.25 -2.96
CA THR A 55 -9.99 -10.75 -4.13
C THR A 55 -10.14 -9.76 -5.27
N VAL A 56 -9.02 -9.19 -5.73
CA VAL A 56 -8.99 -8.14 -6.75
C VAL A 56 -8.51 -8.73 -8.07
N ARG A 57 -9.31 -8.62 -9.14
CA ARG A 57 -8.89 -9.07 -10.47
C ARG A 57 -7.82 -8.13 -11.05
N LEU A 58 -6.71 -8.71 -11.51
CA LEU A 58 -5.62 -7.99 -12.14
C LEU A 58 -5.82 -7.90 -13.66
N SER A 59 -5.31 -6.83 -14.27
CA SER A 59 -5.26 -6.73 -15.72
C SER A 59 -4.21 -7.70 -16.30
N PRO A 60 -4.29 -8.12 -17.58
CA PRO A 60 -3.34 -9.10 -18.15
C PRO A 60 -1.85 -8.74 -18.09
N ASN A 61 -1.52 -7.45 -17.90
CA ASN A 61 -0.15 -6.92 -17.80
C ASN A 61 0.21 -6.49 -16.37
N GLU A 62 -0.63 -6.84 -15.39
CA GLU A 62 -0.51 -6.39 -14.00
C GLU A 62 -0.22 -7.58 -13.08
N PHE A 63 0.75 -7.40 -12.21
CA PHE A 63 1.22 -8.41 -11.27
C PHE A 63 1.23 -7.83 -9.87
N TYR A 64 1.06 -8.68 -8.86
CA TYR A 64 0.99 -8.24 -7.48
C TYR A 64 1.76 -9.18 -6.55
N ILE A 65 2.51 -8.62 -5.59
CA ILE A 65 3.16 -9.40 -4.54
C ILE A 65 3.13 -8.66 -3.21
N ARG A 66 2.98 -9.43 -2.14
CA ARG A 66 3.13 -9.00 -0.74
C ARG A 66 4.40 -9.61 -0.17
N MET A 67 5.24 -8.78 0.45
CA MET A 67 6.47 -9.22 1.10
C MET A 67 6.66 -8.57 2.47
N GLN A 68 7.30 -9.27 3.39
CA GLN A 68 7.77 -8.65 4.63
C GLN A 68 9.27 -8.37 4.56
N THR A 69 9.72 -7.22 5.06
CA THR A 69 11.12 -6.79 5.00
C THR A 69 11.54 -6.06 6.28
N GLN A 70 12.81 -6.10 6.64
CA GLN A 70 13.32 -5.35 7.80
C GLN A 70 13.23 -3.82 7.59
N ASN A 71 13.30 -3.39 6.33
CA ASN A 71 13.27 -1.97 5.98
C ASN A 71 12.61 -1.77 4.60
N PRO A 72 11.29 -1.50 4.58
CA PRO A 72 10.53 -1.25 3.34
C PRO A 72 11.16 -0.19 2.44
N LEU A 73 11.77 0.85 3.02
CA LEU A 73 12.40 1.93 2.25
C LEU A 73 13.69 1.47 1.55
N ASN A 74 14.48 0.63 2.21
CA ASN A 74 15.67 0.07 1.59
C ASN A 74 15.28 -0.91 0.48
N SER A 75 14.23 -1.71 0.68
CA SER A 75 13.66 -2.57 -0.37
C SER A 75 13.20 -1.75 -1.57
N ALA A 76 12.51 -0.63 -1.34
CA ALA A 76 12.09 0.29 -2.39
C ALA A 76 13.28 0.87 -3.18
N ARG A 77 14.29 1.35 -2.45
CA ARG A 77 15.53 1.86 -3.06
C ARG A 77 16.26 0.77 -3.85
N ALA A 78 16.28 -0.46 -3.36
CA ALA A 78 16.92 -1.58 -4.05
C ALA A 78 16.25 -1.89 -5.38
N ILE A 79 14.91 -1.84 -5.46
CA ILE A 79 14.16 -1.95 -6.71
C ILE A 79 14.55 -0.82 -7.68
N GLY A 80 14.61 0.42 -7.20
CA GLY A 80 15.00 1.57 -8.02
C GLY A 80 16.42 1.45 -8.56
N GLN A 81 17.37 1.09 -7.70
CA GLN A 81 18.78 0.87 -8.08
C GLN A 81 18.97 -0.32 -9.03
N ALA A 82 18.11 -1.33 -8.96
CA ALA A 82 18.19 -2.49 -9.84
C ALA A 82 17.93 -2.13 -11.31
N HIS A 83 17.10 -1.12 -11.57
CA HIS A 83 16.56 -0.85 -12.91
C HIS A 83 16.77 0.57 -13.46
N GLY A 84 17.33 1.48 -12.67
CA GLY A 84 17.66 2.84 -13.13
C GLY A 84 16.45 3.55 -13.76
N GLU A 85 16.62 4.14 -14.95
CA GLU A 85 15.54 4.84 -15.68
C GLU A 85 14.46 3.93 -16.29
N LYS A 86 14.66 2.60 -16.27
CA LYS A 86 13.74 1.62 -16.88
C LYS A 86 12.51 1.34 -16.00
N VAL A 87 12.56 1.72 -14.73
CA VAL A 87 11.47 1.62 -13.76
C VAL A 87 11.24 3.00 -13.15
N LYS A 88 10.04 3.54 -13.33
CA LYS A 88 9.61 4.74 -12.59
C LYS A 88 8.99 4.27 -11.28
N ILE A 89 9.71 4.46 -10.16
CA ILE A 89 9.09 4.43 -8.83
C ILE A 89 8.27 5.71 -8.71
N VAL A 90 6.95 5.57 -8.70
CA VAL A 90 6.02 6.69 -8.51
C VAL A 90 5.72 6.74 -7.02
N GLU A 91 6.56 7.38 -6.21
CA GLU A 91 6.14 8.16 -5.04
C GLU A 91 7.29 8.67 -4.17
N GLU A 92 7.10 9.91 -3.71
CA GLU A 92 7.74 10.46 -2.53
C GLU A 92 7.49 9.51 -1.36
N ILE A 93 8.54 8.85 -0.90
CA ILE A 93 8.51 8.08 0.33
C ILE A 93 8.17 9.03 1.48
N ARG A 94 6.88 9.14 1.85
CA ARG A 94 6.43 9.93 3.00
C ARG A 94 6.75 9.16 4.27
N ALA A 95 8.02 9.26 4.66
CA ALA A 95 8.59 8.60 5.82
C ALA A 95 8.08 9.24 7.13
N GLN A 96 6.90 8.82 7.59
CA GLN A 96 6.58 8.89 9.01
C GLN A 96 6.32 7.47 9.52
N LYS A 97 7.23 6.96 10.35
CA LYS A 97 7.06 5.71 11.14
C LYS A 97 6.64 4.47 10.31
N VAL A 98 7.19 4.35 9.10
CA VAL A 98 6.91 3.36 8.04
C VAL A 98 6.69 1.92 8.58
N ILE A 99 5.41 1.53 8.68
CA ILE A 99 5.00 0.14 8.93
C ILE A 99 5.05 -0.65 7.61
N GLY A 100 4.94 -0.01 6.44
CA GLY A 100 5.02 -0.67 5.13
C GLY A 100 5.38 0.26 3.98
N ALA A 101 5.35 -0.25 2.75
CA ALA A 101 5.48 0.56 1.55
C ALA A 101 4.82 -0.13 0.35
N TYR A 102 3.94 0.58 -0.34
CA TYR A 102 3.49 0.23 -1.69
C TYR A 102 4.42 0.80 -2.76
N ILE A 103 4.72 0.00 -3.79
CA ILE A 103 5.62 0.39 -4.88
C ILE A 103 5.05 -0.08 -6.22
N PRO A 104 4.55 0.85 -7.04
CA PRO A 104 4.21 0.56 -8.42
C PRO A 104 5.49 0.54 -9.28
N VAL A 105 5.81 -0.63 -9.82
CA VAL A 105 6.93 -0.86 -10.73
C VAL A 105 6.38 -0.91 -12.15
N LYS A 106 6.63 0.13 -12.95
CA LYS A 106 6.30 0.14 -14.38
C LYS A 106 7.51 -0.24 -15.21
N PHE A 107 7.43 -1.33 -15.96
CA PHE A 107 8.49 -1.74 -16.88
C PHE A 107 8.34 -0.98 -18.19
N ARG A 108 9.33 -0.15 -18.54
CA ARG A 108 9.39 0.56 -19.83
C ARG A 108 9.89 -0.33 -20.97
N LEU A 109 9.50 -1.60 -20.97
CA LEU A 109 9.90 -2.57 -21.99
C LEU A 109 8.83 -2.58 -23.10
N TYR A 110 9.06 -1.76 -24.13
CA TYR A 110 8.11 -1.48 -25.21
C TYR A 110 6.81 -0.81 -24.70
N GLU A 111 6.02 -0.23 -25.60
CA GLU A 111 4.89 0.67 -25.27
C GLU A 111 3.79 0.02 -24.40
N ASP A 112 3.74 -1.32 -24.37
CA ASP A 112 2.95 -2.12 -23.44
C ASP A 112 3.62 -2.21 -22.06
N ALA A 113 3.37 -1.21 -21.22
CA ALA A 113 3.94 -1.15 -19.88
C ALA A 113 3.36 -2.25 -18.96
N TYR A 114 4.13 -3.32 -18.76
CA TYR A 114 3.90 -4.25 -17.65
C TYR A 114 3.97 -3.48 -16.32
N LYS A 115 3.13 -3.87 -15.35
CA LYS A 115 3.07 -3.27 -14.01
C LYS A 115 3.23 -4.35 -12.96
N ALA A 116 4.17 -4.19 -12.05
CA ALA A 116 4.27 -4.99 -10.85
C ALA A 116 3.96 -4.10 -9.64
N ASN A 117 2.99 -4.51 -8.84
CA ASN A 117 2.56 -3.85 -7.62
C ASN A 117 3.21 -4.59 -6.45
N VAL A 118 4.18 -3.97 -5.80
CA VAL A 118 4.93 -4.58 -4.70
C VAL A 118 4.51 -3.93 -3.40
N VAL A 119 3.97 -4.72 -2.48
CA VAL A 119 3.55 -4.25 -1.14
C VAL A 119 4.51 -4.83 -0.10
N PHE A 120 5.12 -3.95 0.68
CA PHE A 120 5.99 -4.31 1.78
C PHE A 120 5.34 -4.00 3.13
N VAL A 121 5.53 -4.86 4.12
CA VAL A 121 5.32 -4.53 5.53
C VAL A 121 6.58 -4.86 6.33
N LYS A 122 6.90 -4.00 7.30
CA LYS A 122 8.08 -4.11 8.14
C LYS A 122 8.04 -5.37 9.00
N LYS A 123 9.19 -6.00 9.20
CA LYS A 123 9.45 -7.04 10.19
C LYS A 123 10.35 -6.50 11.31
N PRO A 124 10.18 -6.95 12.57
CA PRO A 124 9.01 -7.63 13.09
C PRO A 124 7.91 -6.60 13.42
N VAL A 125 6.75 -6.72 12.78
CA VAL A 125 5.52 -6.10 13.27
C VAL A 125 4.58 -7.25 13.63
N LYS A 126 4.06 -7.25 14.85
CA LYS A 126 3.17 -8.29 15.38
C LYS A 126 1.86 -7.67 15.86
N GLY A 127 0.82 -8.49 15.95
CA GLY A 127 -0.46 -8.11 16.51
C GLY A 127 -1.20 -7.07 15.66
N PRO A 128 -2.01 -6.19 16.27
CA PRO A 128 -2.85 -5.20 15.59
C PRO A 128 -2.14 -4.42 14.48
N ASN A 129 -0.94 -3.94 14.75
CA ASN A 129 -0.18 -3.08 13.85
C ASN A 129 0.29 -3.80 12.58
N PHE A 130 0.37 -5.14 12.62
CA PHE A 130 0.76 -5.94 11.45
C PHE A 130 -0.36 -5.93 10.41
N PHE A 131 -1.60 -6.17 10.87
CA PHE A 131 -2.78 -6.16 10.00
C PHE A 131 -3.11 -4.75 9.52
N ALA A 132 -3.01 -3.75 10.42
CA ALA A 132 -3.15 -2.35 10.05
C ALA A 132 -2.17 -1.94 8.94
N GLY A 133 -0.90 -2.38 9.05
CA GLY A 133 0.11 -2.14 8.04
C GLY A 133 -0.27 -2.73 6.68
N TRP A 134 -0.69 -4.01 6.64
CA TRP A 134 -1.12 -4.62 5.39
C TRP A 134 -2.34 -3.94 4.79
N GLY A 135 -3.38 -3.70 5.59
CA GLY A 135 -4.58 -2.99 5.12
C GLY A 135 -4.26 -1.61 4.56
N HIS A 136 -3.36 -0.87 5.21
CA HIS A 136 -2.95 0.45 4.76
C HIS A 136 -2.22 0.41 3.42
N GLU A 137 -1.21 -0.44 3.27
CA GLU A 137 -0.46 -0.53 2.01
C GLU A 137 -1.27 -1.17 0.88
N ASP A 138 -2.18 -2.10 1.19
CA ASP A 138 -3.15 -2.62 0.23
C ASP A 138 -4.13 -1.51 -0.20
N GLY A 139 -4.44 -0.57 0.70
CA GLY A 139 -5.15 0.67 0.41
C GLY A 139 -4.46 1.51 -0.66
N HIS A 140 -3.13 1.69 -0.58
CA HIS A 140 -2.37 2.40 -1.62
C HIS A 140 -2.47 1.70 -2.97
N PHE A 141 -2.31 0.36 -3.01
CA PHE A 141 -2.51 -0.43 -4.22
C PHE A 141 -3.90 -0.22 -4.83
N LEU A 142 -4.94 -0.31 -4.02
CA LEU A 142 -6.33 -0.14 -4.45
C LEU A 142 -6.60 1.30 -4.93
N PHE A 143 -6.06 2.31 -4.25
CA PHE A 143 -6.26 3.71 -4.61
C PHE A 143 -5.58 4.05 -5.94
N GLN A 144 -4.29 3.71 -6.06
CA GLN A 144 -3.45 4.00 -7.23
C GLN A 144 -3.88 3.22 -8.48
N THR A 145 -4.69 2.18 -8.31
CA THR A 145 -5.30 1.41 -9.40
C THR A 145 -6.78 1.70 -9.63
N ASN A 146 -7.35 2.71 -8.96
CA ASN A 146 -8.75 3.14 -9.06
C ASN A 146 -9.77 2.04 -8.68
N ARG A 147 -9.45 1.25 -7.65
CA ARG A 147 -10.24 0.10 -7.18
C ARG A 147 -10.81 0.29 -5.76
N GLN A 148 -10.85 1.52 -5.27
CA GLN A 148 -11.41 1.87 -3.94
C GLN A 148 -12.85 1.37 -3.78
N HIS A 149 -13.64 1.43 -4.86
CA HIS A 149 -15.03 1.00 -4.89
C HIS A 149 -15.24 -0.46 -4.46
N LEU A 150 -14.24 -1.34 -4.63
CA LEU A 150 -14.33 -2.74 -4.20
C LEU A 150 -14.43 -2.85 -2.68
N VAL A 151 -13.67 -2.01 -1.94
CA VAL A 151 -13.74 -1.95 -0.48
C VAL A 151 -15.08 -1.36 -0.06
N TYR A 152 -15.49 -0.25 -0.67
CA TYR A 152 -16.77 0.39 -0.34
C TYR A 152 -17.95 -0.54 -0.52
N GLN A 153 -17.97 -1.33 -1.61
CA GLN A 153 -19.00 -2.34 -1.83
C GLN A 153 -18.94 -3.48 -0.82
N ARG A 154 -17.73 -4.01 -0.55
CA ARG A 154 -17.54 -5.15 0.38
C ARG A 154 -17.99 -4.85 1.79
N PHE A 155 -17.82 -3.62 2.25
CA PHE A 155 -18.13 -3.15 3.60
C PHE A 155 -19.32 -2.17 3.64
N SER A 156 -20.14 -2.17 2.59
CA SER A 156 -21.37 -1.36 2.51
C SER A 156 -21.20 0.11 2.90
N VAL A 157 -20.05 0.71 2.54
CA VAL A 157 -19.73 2.10 2.87
C VAL A 157 -20.66 3.01 2.10
N SER A 158 -21.39 3.86 2.83
CA SER A 158 -22.34 4.80 2.23
C SER A 158 -21.64 5.81 1.31
N PRO A 159 -22.33 6.34 0.27
CA PRO A 159 -21.79 7.41 -0.55
C PRO A 159 -21.35 8.63 0.28
N GLN A 160 -22.11 8.97 1.31
CA GLN A 160 -21.78 10.04 2.25
C GLN A 160 -20.44 9.81 2.93
N HIS A 161 -20.17 8.60 3.45
CA HIS A 161 -18.87 8.29 4.07
C HIS A 161 -17.74 8.22 3.06
N SER A 162 -17.96 7.60 1.90
CA SER A 162 -16.93 7.54 0.86
C SER A 162 -16.50 8.94 0.40
N SER A 163 -17.41 9.92 0.39
CA SER A 163 -17.11 11.31 0.04
C SER A 163 -16.25 12.04 1.09
N GLN A 164 -16.20 11.53 2.32
CA GLN A 164 -15.34 12.08 3.39
C GLN A 164 -13.91 11.53 3.32
N LEU A 165 -13.70 10.41 2.63
CA LEU A 165 -12.38 9.82 2.37
C LEU A 165 -11.75 10.47 1.12
N THR A 166 -11.44 11.77 1.25
CA THR A 166 -11.09 12.66 0.13
C THR A 166 -9.70 12.44 -0.45
N THR A 167 -8.80 11.79 0.28
CA THR A 167 -7.42 11.57 -0.14
C THR A 167 -7.04 10.10 -0.14
N GLU A 168 -5.94 9.79 -0.82
CA GLU A 168 -5.34 8.46 -0.78
C GLU A 168 -5.06 7.99 0.64
N GLU A 169 -4.41 8.83 1.45
CA GLU A 169 -4.09 8.51 2.84
C GLU A 169 -5.33 8.24 3.69
N ASP A 170 -6.43 8.97 3.49
CA ASP A 170 -7.70 8.68 4.19
C ASP A 170 -8.17 7.26 3.92
N PHE A 171 -8.17 6.90 2.64
CA PHE A 171 -8.59 5.59 2.20
C PHE A 171 -7.65 4.49 2.71
N CYS A 172 -6.34 4.75 2.74
CA CYS A 172 -5.35 3.81 3.28
C CYS A 172 -5.51 3.63 4.79
N VAL A 173 -5.70 4.72 5.56
CA VAL A 173 -6.00 4.65 6.99
C VAL A 173 -7.31 3.90 7.25
N PHE A 174 -8.35 4.15 6.45
CA PHE A 174 -9.61 3.43 6.50
C PHE A 174 -9.41 1.92 6.28
N CYS A 175 -8.68 1.52 5.23
CA CYS A 175 -8.35 0.11 4.97
C CYS A 175 -7.54 -0.52 6.11
N GLY A 176 -6.60 0.23 6.71
CA GLY A 176 -5.87 -0.21 7.89
C GLY A 176 -6.77 -0.52 9.09
N TYR A 177 -7.80 0.31 9.34
CA TYR A 177 -8.77 0.04 10.40
C TYR A 177 -9.66 -1.17 10.10
N ILE A 178 -10.16 -1.29 8.87
CA ILE A 178 -10.93 -2.47 8.44
C ILE A 178 -10.10 -3.75 8.65
N ALA A 179 -8.85 -3.74 8.19
CA ALA A 179 -7.92 -4.87 8.30
C ALA A 179 -7.71 -5.40 9.72
N MET A 180 -7.74 -4.49 10.70
CA MET A 180 -7.62 -4.87 12.11
C MET A 180 -8.82 -5.63 12.67
N HIS A 181 -10.00 -5.50 12.05
CA HIS A 181 -11.26 -6.01 12.60
C HIS A 181 -11.84 -7.19 11.79
N VAL A 182 -11.46 -7.33 10.52
CA VAL A 182 -11.92 -8.43 9.65
C VAL A 182 -11.28 -9.77 10.02
N LEU A 183 -10.02 -9.78 10.46
CA LEU A 183 -9.41 -10.99 11.01
C LEU A 183 -9.80 -11.13 12.49
N PRO A 184 -10.12 -12.34 12.98
CA PRO A 184 -10.70 -12.59 14.31
C PRO A 184 -9.69 -12.42 15.43
N LEU A 185 -9.17 -11.21 15.57
CA LEU A 185 -8.48 -10.74 16.75
C LEU A 185 -9.44 -9.76 17.40
N GLN A 186 -10.02 -10.17 18.53
CA GLN A 186 -10.68 -9.25 19.44
C GLN A 186 -9.64 -8.26 19.97
N ILE A 187 -9.38 -7.21 19.22
CA ILE A 187 -8.49 -6.13 19.62
C ILE A 187 -9.33 -5.19 20.47
N THR A 188 -9.20 -5.32 21.79
CA THR A 188 -9.81 -4.38 22.74
C THR A 188 -9.40 -2.94 22.39
N GLN A 189 -10.38 -2.03 22.27
CA GLN A 189 -10.26 -0.62 21.85
C GLN A 189 -9.09 0.18 22.44
N ARG A 190 -8.54 -0.23 23.59
CA ARG A 190 -7.42 0.47 24.27
C ARG A 190 -6.07 0.40 23.55
N SER A 191 -5.81 -0.55 22.65
CA SER A 191 -4.51 -0.59 21.94
C SER A 191 -4.46 0.31 20.70
N LEU A 192 -5.60 0.57 20.06
CA LEU A 192 -5.74 1.39 18.85
C LEU A 192 -5.34 2.87 19.09
N LEU A 193 -5.74 3.42 20.22
CA LEU A 193 -5.42 4.81 20.63
C LEU A 193 -3.97 5.00 21.08
N ARG A 194 -3.18 3.93 21.23
CA ARG A 194 -1.74 4.01 21.50
C ARG A 194 -0.88 3.81 20.24
N THR A 195 -1.40 3.15 19.21
CA THR A 195 -0.68 3.04 17.92
C THR A 195 -0.56 4.40 17.23
N PHE A 196 -1.56 5.25 17.43
CA PHE A 196 -1.54 6.67 17.15
C PHE A 196 -1.60 7.38 18.49
N GLU A 197 -0.47 7.70 19.12
CA GLU A 197 -0.46 8.48 20.37
C GLU A 197 -1.09 9.86 20.13
N ILE A 198 -2.41 9.94 20.19
CA ILE A 198 -3.16 11.19 20.32
C ILE A 198 -3.01 11.58 21.79
N SER A 199 -1.84 12.11 22.15
CA SER A 199 -1.69 12.89 23.37
C SER A 199 -2.57 14.14 23.23
N ASP A 200 -3.46 14.42 24.18
CA ASP A 200 -4.44 15.51 24.12
C ASP A 200 -3.79 16.83 23.64
N PRO A 201 -3.98 17.19 22.37
CA PRO A 201 -3.16 18.21 21.74
C PRO A 201 -3.60 19.63 22.16
N LYS A 202 -4.78 19.78 22.78
CA LYS A 202 -5.26 21.05 23.32
C LYS A 202 -4.38 21.56 24.46
N ILE A 203 -3.84 20.67 25.29
CA ILE A 203 -2.97 21.03 26.43
C ILE A 203 -1.58 21.52 25.96
N LYS A 204 -1.14 21.12 24.76
CA LYS A 204 0.17 21.51 24.20
C LYS A 204 0.17 22.88 23.51
N LEU A 205 -0.99 23.39 23.10
CA LEU A 205 -1.10 24.63 22.31
C LEU A 205 -0.81 25.87 23.16
N GLU A 206 -1.19 25.81 24.44
CA GLU A 206 -0.96 26.89 25.42
C GLU A 206 0.53 27.07 25.80
N ASN A 207 1.39 26.09 25.50
CA ASN A 207 2.80 26.07 25.88
C ASN A 207 3.79 26.14 24.68
N ALA A 208 3.29 26.30 23.46
CA ALA A 208 4.11 26.31 22.25
C ALA A 208 4.80 27.68 22.04
N GLY A 209 5.98 27.87 22.63
CA GLY A 209 6.74 29.14 22.58
C GLY A 209 7.29 29.60 21.20
N SER A 210 6.90 28.97 20.08
CA SER A 210 7.25 29.46 18.74
C SER A 210 6.18 29.16 17.69
N GLU A 211 6.00 30.06 16.74
CA GLU A 211 5.05 29.97 15.61
C GLU A 211 5.16 28.65 14.84
N ARG A 212 6.39 28.15 14.64
CA ARG A 212 6.64 26.85 14.00
C ARG A 212 6.08 25.68 14.83
N LYS A 213 6.22 25.71 16.15
CA LYS A 213 5.67 24.66 17.04
C LYS A 213 4.14 24.69 17.05
N ARG A 214 3.55 25.89 17.03
CA ARG A 214 2.10 26.06 16.96
C ARG A 214 1.52 25.47 15.66
N ARG A 215 2.11 25.76 14.50
CA ARG A 215 1.65 25.19 13.22
C ARG A 215 1.73 23.67 13.17
N LEU A 216 2.84 23.10 13.64
CA LEU A 216 3.00 21.64 13.71
C LEU A 216 1.93 21.00 14.61
N LEU A 217 1.62 21.63 15.73
CA LEU A 217 0.60 21.13 16.64
C LEU A 217 -0.83 21.29 16.08
N GLU A 218 -1.14 22.39 15.40
CA GLU A 218 -2.42 22.58 14.69
C GLU A 218 -2.60 21.56 13.55
N GLU A 219 -1.50 21.12 12.93
CA GLU A 219 -1.50 20.03 11.95
C GLU A 219 -1.74 18.67 12.62
N GLU A 220 -1.12 18.41 13.77
CA GLU A 220 -1.36 17.21 14.58
C GLU A 220 -2.81 17.10 15.05
N ILE A 221 -3.42 18.21 15.50
CA ILE A 221 -4.84 18.26 15.89
C ILE A 221 -5.73 17.88 14.72
N ARG A 222 -5.57 18.56 13.59
CA ARG A 222 -6.38 18.32 12.39
C ARG A 222 -6.24 16.87 11.91
N ARG A 223 -5.04 16.30 12.00
CA ARG A 223 -4.81 14.89 11.70
C ARG A 223 -5.55 13.97 12.67
N ALA A 224 -5.49 14.22 13.97
CA ALA A 224 -6.17 13.38 14.97
C ALA A 224 -7.70 13.43 14.81
N GLU A 225 -8.26 14.61 14.54
CA GLU A 225 -9.70 14.79 14.27
C GLU A 225 -10.13 14.02 13.01
N ARG A 226 -9.30 14.08 11.96
CA ARG A 226 -9.50 13.32 10.71
C ARG A 226 -9.43 11.81 10.91
N ASP A 227 -8.42 11.31 11.60
CA ASP A 227 -8.26 9.88 11.90
C ASP A 227 -9.43 9.35 12.75
N SER A 228 -9.95 10.19 13.67
CA SER A 228 -11.16 9.87 14.46
C SER A 228 -12.41 9.73 13.60
N CYS A 229 -12.59 10.64 12.63
CA CYS A 229 -13.69 10.55 11.65
C CYS A 229 -13.59 9.27 10.81
N ILE A 230 -12.40 8.96 10.29
CA ILE A 230 -12.16 7.73 9.51
C ILE A 230 -12.45 6.48 10.34
N LEU A 231 -12.07 6.47 11.62
CA LEU A 231 -12.37 5.37 12.53
C LEU A 231 -13.87 5.20 12.77
N ALA A 232 -14.64 6.29 12.86
CA ALA A 232 -16.09 6.21 12.97
C ALA A 232 -16.70 5.55 11.72
N ILE A 233 -16.28 5.99 10.53
CA ILE A 233 -16.69 5.39 9.25
C ILE A 233 -16.34 3.90 9.20
N ALA A 234 -15.12 3.52 9.59
CA ALA A 234 -14.69 2.12 9.62
C ALA A 234 -15.54 1.26 10.55
N LYS A 235 -15.90 1.77 11.73
CA LYS A 235 -16.77 1.05 12.67
C LYS A 235 -18.16 0.81 12.09
N GLU A 236 -18.75 1.82 11.46
CA GLU A 236 -20.07 1.68 10.84
C GLU A 236 -20.04 0.69 9.67
N ALA A 237 -18.96 0.67 8.89
CA ALA A 237 -18.77 -0.25 7.78
C ALA A 237 -18.58 -1.74 8.20
N LEU A 238 -18.36 -1.99 9.50
CA LEU A 238 -18.15 -3.33 10.07
C LEU A 238 -19.37 -3.88 10.82
N LEU A 239 -20.48 -3.12 10.89
CA LEU A 239 -21.76 -3.54 11.46
C LEU A 239 -22.61 -4.28 10.43
#